data_AF-A0A536DCR8-F1
#
_entry.id   AF-A0A536DCR8-F1
#
_cell.length_a   1.000
_cell.length_b   1.000
_cell.length_c   1.000
_cell.angle_alpha   90.00
_cell.angle_beta   90.00
_cell.angle_gamma   90.00
#
_symmetry.space_group_name_H-M   'P 1'
#
loop_
_entity.id
_entity.type
_entity.pdbx_description
1 polymer ?
#
loop_
_entity_poly.entity_id
_entity_poly.type
_entity_poly.pdbx_seq_one_letter_code
_entity_poly.pdbx_strand_id
1 'polypeptide(L)'
;MARSHSAPALSVARARALLAVSDGSSYTEAAQLVGRAVGDSIAQWVARFNQVGLAAVERQAGGRPPTQYGAGERDRILAEFRRRPDRERDGTATWSLNTLQRALRRAPDGLPKVSTYTIWAVLHDAGITWQRDRTWCDTGLAIRKRKRGEVKVQDPDASAKKG
;
A
#
# COMPACT_ATOMS: atom_id res chain seq x y z
N MET A 1 -10.55 -0.40 21.35
CA MET A 1 -9.27 -0.93 20.83
C MET A 1 -9.14 -2.39 21.24
N ALA A 2 -9.44 -3.33 20.33
CA ALA A 2 -9.31 -4.76 20.60
C ALA A 2 -7.87 -5.21 20.30
N ARG A 3 -7.08 -5.47 21.35
CA ARG A 3 -5.76 -6.11 21.21
C ARG A 3 -5.99 -7.58 20.88
N SER A 4 -5.60 -8.01 19.68
CA SER A 4 -5.64 -9.41 19.29
C SER A 4 -4.65 -10.22 20.14
N HIS A 5 -5.15 -10.87 21.20
CA HIS A 5 -4.36 -11.71 22.12
C HIS A 5 -3.76 -12.98 21.48
N SER A 6 -4.07 -13.27 20.21
CA SER A 6 -3.65 -14.49 19.51
C SER A 6 -2.21 -14.45 18.99
N ALA A 7 -1.67 -13.28 18.65
CA ALA A 7 -0.30 -13.15 18.13
C ALA A 7 0.78 -13.36 19.22
N PRO A 8 0.64 -12.83 20.44
CA PRO A 8 1.56 -13.14 21.55
C PRO A 8 1.54 -14.63 21.92
N ALA A 9 0.35 -15.26 21.94
CA ALA A 9 0.20 -16.66 22.31
C ALA A 9 0.98 -17.62 21.39
N LEU A 10 1.02 -17.35 20.08
CA LEU A 10 1.76 -18.19 19.13
C LEU A 10 3.29 -18.06 19.28
N SER A 11 3.79 -16.85 19.54
CA SER A 11 5.23 -16.63 19.75
C SER A 11 5.71 -17.34 21.03
N VAL A 12 4.93 -17.23 22.11
CA VAL A 12 5.20 -17.95 23.37
C VAL A 12 5.16 -19.47 23.16
N ALA A 13 4.18 -19.98 22.42
CA ALA A 13 4.12 -21.40 22.10
C ALA A 13 5.36 -21.88 21.31
N ARG A 14 5.82 -21.10 20.32
CA ARG A 14 7.05 -21.43 19.57
C ARG A 14 8.28 -21.44 20.47
N ALA A 15 8.45 -20.41 21.30
CA ALA A 15 9.57 -20.31 22.23
C ALA A 15 9.61 -21.52 23.19
N ARG A 16 8.46 -21.87 23.79
CA ARG A 16 8.35 -23.01 24.71
C ARG A 16 8.66 -24.34 24.05
N ALA A 17 8.19 -24.57 22.82
CA ALA A 17 8.50 -25.79 22.10
C ALA A 17 9.98 -25.90 21.72
N LEU A 18 10.59 -24.80 21.26
CA LEU A 18 12.02 -24.78 20.92
C LEU A 18 12.91 -25.02 22.15
N LEU A 19 12.56 -24.44 23.30
CA LEU A 19 13.25 -24.69 24.56
C LEU A 19 13.14 -26.15 25.00
N ALA A 20 11.94 -26.74 24.92
CA ALA A 20 11.75 -28.14 25.26
C ALA A 20 12.62 -29.08 24.39
N VAL A 21 12.74 -28.77 23.10
CA VAL A 21 13.61 -29.52 22.18
C VAL A 21 15.08 -29.32 22.52
N SER A 22 15.52 -28.10 22.86
CA SER A 22 16.91 -27.87 23.29
C SER A 22 17.25 -28.59 24.60
N ASP A 23 16.25 -28.79 25.46
CA ASP A 23 16.37 -29.53 26.71
C ASP A 23 16.30 -31.06 26.52
N GLY A 24 16.22 -31.53 25.26
CA GLY A 24 16.28 -32.95 24.90
C GLY A 24 14.92 -33.63 24.70
N SER A 25 13.81 -32.90 24.74
CA SER A 25 12.48 -33.46 24.47
C SER A 25 12.31 -33.87 23.01
N SER A 26 11.57 -34.95 22.75
CA SER A 26 11.14 -35.31 21.39
C SER A 26 10.16 -34.27 20.82
N TYR A 27 10.01 -34.22 19.50
CA TYR A 27 9.06 -33.30 18.84
C TYR A 27 7.61 -33.57 19.23
N THR A 28 7.27 -34.82 19.55
CA THR A 28 5.94 -35.21 20.03
C THR A 28 5.68 -34.70 21.44
N GLU A 29 6.66 -34.78 22.35
CA GLU A 29 6.55 -34.24 23.70
C GLU A 29 6.47 -32.71 23.69
N ALA A 30 7.32 -32.06 22.87
CA ALA A 30 7.29 -30.62 22.67
C ALA A 30 5.96 -30.12 22.07
N ALA A 31 5.34 -30.90 21.18
CA ALA A 31 4.01 -30.59 20.64
C ALA A 31 2.93 -30.65 21.73
N GLN A 32 2.94 -31.68 22.57
CA GLN A 32 1.98 -31.82 23.67
C GLN A 32 2.08 -30.64 24.66
N LEU A 33 3.30 -30.21 25.00
CA LEU A 33 3.55 -29.06 25.89
C LEU A 33 2.91 -27.75 25.43
N VAL A 34 2.69 -27.60 24.13
CA VAL A 34 2.11 -26.38 23.53
C VAL A 34 0.70 -26.59 22.97
N GLY A 35 0.05 -27.70 23.37
CA GLY A 35 -1.34 -28.01 23.00
C GLY A 35 -1.50 -28.41 21.53
N ARG A 36 -0.49 -29.02 20.91
CA ARG A 36 -0.56 -29.58 19.55
C ARG A 36 -0.55 -31.10 19.56
N ALA A 37 -1.33 -31.69 18.67
CA ALA A 37 -1.47 -33.14 18.57
C ALA A 37 -0.32 -33.83 17.80
N VAL A 38 0.43 -33.10 16.96
CA VAL A 38 1.43 -33.67 16.04
C VAL A 38 2.74 -32.88 16.06
N GLY A 39 3.88 -33.58 16.03
CA GLY A 39 5.23 -33.03 16.08
C GLY A 39 5.74 -32.34 14.80
N ASP A 40 5.10 -32.54 13.65
CA ASP A 40 5.54 -31.95 12.37
C ASP A 40 5.60 -30.42 12.38
N SER A 41 4.74 -29.79 13.20
CA SER A 41 4.78 -28.33 13.41
C SER A 41 6.06 -27.90 14.15
N ILE A 42 6.54 -28.73 15.07
CA ILE A 42 7.76 -28.46 15.86
C ILE A 42 9.00 -28.65 14.99
N ALA A 43 9.05 -29.70 14.18
CA ALA A 43 10.15 -29.94 13.24
C ALA A 43 10.35 -28.75 12.28
N GLN A 44 9.24 -28.18 11.76
CA GLN A 44 9.29 -26.96 10.93
C GLN A 44 9.79 -25.74 11.70
N TRP A 45 9.42 -25.59 12.97
CA TRP A 45 9.90 -24.48 13.81
C TRP A 45 11.39 -24.61 14.10
N VAL A 46 11.87 -25.81 14.44
CA VAL A 46 13.29 -26.11 14.66
C VAL A 46 14.10 -25.87 13.39
N ALA A 47 13.66 -26.40 12.25
CA ALA A 47 14.33 -26.18 10.97
C ALA A 47 14.45 -24.68 10.63
N ARG A 48 13.37 -23.91 10.87
CA ARG A 48 13.39 -22.47 10.65
C ARG A 48 14.28 -21.75 11.66
N PHE A 49 14.25 -22.12 12.93
CA PHE A 49 15.13 -21.57 13.96
C PHE A 49 16.60 -21.82 13.62
N ASN A 50 16.94 -23.01 13.11
CA ASN A 50 18.30 -23.32 12.68
C ASN A 50 18.76 -22.49 11.47
N GLN A 51 17.83 -21.99 10.64
CA GLN A 51 18.13 -21.16 9.47
C GLN A 51 18.26 -19.66 9.82
N VAL A 52 17.36 -19.14 10.66
CA VAL A 52 17.22 -17.68 10.89
C VAL A 52 17.33 -17.26 12.36
N GLY A 53 17.63 -18.19 13.27
CA GLY A 53 17.80 -17.94 14.70
C GLY A 53 16.53 -17.44 15.37
N LEU A 54 16.71 -16.50 16.32
CA LEU A 54 15.63 -15.95 17.14
C LEU A 54 14.50 -15.27 16.33
N ALA A 55 14.80 -14.83 15.10
CA ALA A 55 13.79 -14.29 14.18
C ALA A 55 12.69 -15.30 13.81
N ALA A 56 12.91 -16.61 14.04
CA ALA A 56 11.90 -17.65 13.86
C ALA A 56 10.82 -17.65 14.96
N VAL A 57 11.15 -17.13 16.15
CA VAL A 57 10.26 -17.06 17.31
C VAL A 57 9.29 -15.89 17.20
N GLU A 58 9.74 -14.79 16.58
CA GLU A 58 8.92 -13.61 16.37
C GLU A 58 7.90 -13.80 15.25
N ARG A 59 6.75 -13.12 15.39
CA ARG A 59 5.82 -12.97 14.28
C ARG A 59 6.45 -12.00 13.29
N GLN A 60 6.98 -12.53 12.18
CA GLN A 60 7.25 -11.67 11.04
C GLN A 60 5.94 -11.02 10.61
N ALA A 61 5.94 -9.69 10.51
CA ALA A 61 4.85 -8.96 9.89
C ALA A 61 4.62 -9.60 8.52
N GLY A 62 3.44 -10.20 8.32
CA GLY A 62 3.09 -10.79 7.03
C GLY A 62 3.37 -9.73 5.96
N GLY A 63 4.26 -10.05 5.03
CA GLY A 63 4.71 -9.10 4.03
C GLY A 63 3.51 -8.44 3.39
N ARG A 64 3.46 -7.10 3.43
CA ARG A 64 2.46 -6.35 2.66
C ARG A 64 2.63 -6.83 1.20
N PRO A 65 1.54 -7.20 0.50
CA PRO A 65 1.63 -7.54 -0.91
C PRO A 65 2.43 -6.46 -1.66
N PRO A 66 3.28 -6.84 -2.62
CA PRO A 66 4.06 -5.86 -3.37
C PRO A 66 3.11 -4.79 -3.92
N THR A 67 3.46 -3.52 -3.72
CA THR A 67 2.62 -2.42 -4.20
C THR A 67 2.62 -2.47 -5.72
N GLN A 68 1.50 -2.89 -6.32
CA GLN A 68 1.37 -3.10 -7.77
C GLN A 68 1.63 -1.83 -8.60
N TYR A 69 1.54 -0.65 -8.00
CA TYR A 69 1.82 0.64 -8.62
C TYR A 69 2.81 1.41 -7.74
N GLY A 70 4.08 1.32 -8.09
CA GLY A 70 5.19 2.01 -7.43
C GLY A 70 5.29 3.48 -7.84
N ALA A 71 6.41 4.12 -7.54
CA ALA A 71 6.63 5.53 -7.85
C ALA A 71 6.56 5.83 -9.35
N GLY A 72 7.14 4.97 -10.20
CA GLY A 72 7.15 5.17 -11.65
C GLY A 72 5.76 5.16 -12.27
N GLU A 73 4.88 4.25 -11.83
CA GLU A 73 3.50 4.20 -12.31
C GLU A 73 2.69 5.41 -11.84
N ARG A 74 2.94 5.90 -10.61
CA ARG A 74 2.31 7.14 -10.11
C ARG A 74 2.72 8.34 -10.95
N ASP A 75 4.01 8.49 -11.21
CA ASP A 75 4.55 9.57 -12.03
C ASP A 75 3.98 9.52 -13.44
N ARG A 76 3.80 8.33 -14.02
CA ARG A 76 3.18 8.18 -15.34
C ARG A 76 1.71 8.60 -15.35
N ILE A 77 0.94 8.22 -14.33
CA ILE A 77 -0.47 8.65 -14.18
C ILE A 77 -0.55 10.18 -14.09
N LEU A 78 0.33 10.81 -13.30
CA LEU A 78 0.37 12.26 -13.16
C LEU A 78 0.82 12.96 -14.45
N ALA A 79 1.79 12.39 -15.16
CA ALA A 79 2.24 12.91 -16.46
C ALA A 79 1.10 12.87 -17.49
N GLU A 80 0.37 11.77 -17.57
CA GLU A 80 -0.77 11.64 -18.48
C GLU A 80 -1.91 12.59 -18.11
N PHE A 81 -2.19 12.75 -16.81
CA PHE A 81 -3.18 13.71 -16.34
C PHE A 81 -2.82 15.16 -16.67
N ARG A 82 -1.52 15.54 -16.60
CA ARG A 82 -1.05 16.89 -16.94
C ARG A 82 -1.05 17.16 -18.45
N ARG A 83 -1.00 16.12 -19.29
CA ARG A 83 -1.12 16.24 -20.73
C ARG A 83 -2.51 16.80 -21.08
N ARG A 84 -2.61 17.70 -22.04
CA ARG A 84 -3.90 18.11 -22.59
C ARG A 84 -4.50 16.93 -23.41
N PRO A 85 -5.76 16.54 -23.15
CA PRO A 85 -6.45 15.56 -23.98
C PRO A 85 -6.49 16.01 -25.44
N ASP A 86 -6.25 15.06 -26.35
CA ASP A 86 -6.41 15.24 -27.78
C ASP A 86 -7.82 14.75 -28.17
N ARG A 87 -8.61 15.59 -28.84
CA ARG A 87 -9.98 15.23 -29.20
C ARG A 87 -10.05 14.06 -30.19
N GLU A 88 -9.08 13.94 -31.09
CA GLU A 88 -9.05 12.87 -32.10
C GLU A 88 -8.58 11.55 -31.50
N ARG A 89 -7.61 11.59 -30.57
CA ARG A 89 -7.02 10.38 -29.97
C ARG A 89 -7.73 9.90 -28.72
N ASP A 90 -8.15 10.83 -27.85
CA ASP A 90 -8.71 10.56 -26.52
C ASP A 90 -10.23 10.70 -26.48
N GLY A 91 -10.84 11.34 -27.48
CA GLY A 91 -12.29 11.50 -27.60
C GLY A 91 -12.91 12.45 -26.56
N THR A 92 -12.09 13.27 -25.90
CA THR A 92 -12.54 14.21 -24.87
C THR A 92 -11.70 15.48 -24.90
N ALA A 93 -12.28 16.60 -24.45
CA ALA A 93 -11.56 17.85 -24.21
C ALA A 93 -11.02 17.96 -22.77
N THR A 94 -11.50 17.10 -21.86
CA THR A 94 -11.18 17.12 -20.43
C THR A 94 -11.01 15.69 -19.91
N TRP A 95 -10.06 15.46 -19.00
CA TRP A 95 -9.90 14.15 -18.38
C TRP A 95 -11.05 13.80 -17.43
N SER A 96 -11.75 12.72 -17.72
CA SER A 96 -12.48 11.92 -16.71
C SER A 96 -11.59 10.74 -16.26
N LEU A 97 -11.90 10.11 -15.12
CA LEU A 97 -11.18 8.89 -14.69
C LEU A 97 -11.21 7.79 -15.75
N ASN A 98 -12.34 7.62 -16.45
CA ASN A 98 -12.51 6.56 -17.45
C ASN A 98 -11.74 6.88 -18.73
N THR A 99 -11.76 8.14 -19.19
CA THR A 99 -10.96 8.56 -20.37
C THR A 99 -9.47 8.50 -20.07
N LEU A 100 -9.04 8.89 -18.86
CA LEU A 100 -7.65 8.81 -18.42
C LEU A 100 -7.18 7.35 -18.30
N GLN A 101 -8.01 6.47 -17.73
CA GLN A 101 -7.75 5.03 -17.71
C GLN A 101 -7.57 4.48 -19.12
N ARG A 102 -8.43 4.87 -20.06
CA ARG A 102 -8.37 4.41 -21.44
C ARG A 102 -7.09 4.86 -22.15
N ALA A 103 -6.71 6.13 -21.96
CA ALA A 103 -5.46 6.66 -22.49
C ALA A 103 -4.25 5.91 -21.91
N LEU A 104 -4.20 5.74 -20.59
CA LEU A 104 -3.15 4.99 -19.90
C LEU A 104 -3.07 3.52 -20.34
N ARG A 105 -4.18 2.87 -20.69
CA ARG A 105 -4.16 1.48 -21.16
C ARG A 105 -3.73 1.33 -22.63
N ARG A 106 -3.90 2.38 -23.43
CA ARG A 106 -3.55 2.39 -24.87
C ARG A 106 -2.11 2.84 -25.12
N ALA A 107 -1.53 3.61 -24.21
CA ALA A 107 -0.16 4.10 -24.34
C ALA A 107 0.85 2.93 -24.39
N PRO A 108 1.90 3.02 -25.22
CA PRO A 108 2.92 1.96 -25.34
C PRO A 108 3.73 1.76 -24.04
N ASP A 109 3.91 2.81 -23.27
CA ASP A 109 4.46 2.84 -21.91
C ASP A 109 3.36 2.92 -20.84
N GLY A 110 2.18 2.43 -21.21
CA GLY A 110 0.96 2.53 -20.44
C GLY A 110 0.84 1.56 -19.29
N LEU A 111 -0.25 1.68 -18.54
CA LEU A 111 -0.61 0.83 -17.43
C LEU A 111 -1.82 -0.04 -17.81
N PRO A 112 -1.62 -1.22 -18.44
CA PRO A 112 -2.71 -1.99 -19.05
C PRO A 112 -3.74 -2.49 -18.03
N LYS A 113 -3.34 -2.69 -16.77
CA LYS A 113 -4.19 -3.20 -15.70
C LYS A 113 -4.69 -2.10 -14.74
N VAL A 114 -4.42 -0.83 -15.02
CA VAL A 114 -4.75 0.26 -14.09
C VAL A 114 -6.27 0.35 -13.89
N SER A 115 -6.67 0.48 -12.62
CA SER A 115 -8.06 0.69 -12.24
C SER A 115 -8.35 2.19 -12.10
N THR A 116 -9.62 2.58 -12.25
CA THR A 116 -10.04 3.96 -11.97
C THR A 116 -9.80 4.35 -10.51
N TYR A 117 -9.90 3.39 -9.58
CA TYR A 117 -9.59 3.61 -8.16
C TYR A 117 -8.10 3.93 -7.94
N THR A 118 -7.20 3.19 -8.60
CA THR A 118 -5.75 3.47 -8.55
C THR A 118 -5.46 4.88 -9.05
N ILE A 119 -6.05 5.27 -10.18
CA ILE A 119 -5.89 6.62 -10.75
C ILE A 119 -6.41 7.66 -9.77
N TRP A 120 -7.62 7.49 -9.23
CA TRP A 120 -8.19 8.40 -8.24
C TRP A 120 -7.32 8.52 -6.99
N ALA A 121 -6.81 7.40 -6.46
CA ALA A 121 -5.95 7.40 -5.28
C ALA A 121 -4.64 8.17 -5.53
N VAL A 122 -4.04 8.01 -6.71
CA VAL A 122 -2.82 8.75 -7.10
C VAL A 122 -3.10 10.24 -7.28
N LEU A 123 -4.21 10.61 -7.91
CA LEU A 123 -4.61 12.01 -8.04
C LEU A 123 -4.86 12.63 -6.66
N HIS A 124 -5.57 11.93 -5.77
CA HIS A 124 -5.83 12.37 -4.41
C HIS A 124 -4.55 12.52 -3.57
N ASP A 125 -3.62 11.56 -3.65
CA ASP A 125 -2.32 11.62 -2.99
C ASP A 125 -1.48 12.81 -3.48
N ALA A 126 -1.62 13.16 -4.77
CA ALA A 126 -1.02 14.35 -5.37
C ALA A 126 -1.81 15.65 -5.11
N GLY A 127 -2.84 15.64 -4.26
CA GLY A 127 -3.67 16.80 -3.96
C GLY A 127 -4.67 17.18 -5.05
N ILE A 128 -4.79 16.43 -6.14
CA ILE A 128 -5.71 16.72 -7.23
C ILE A 128 -7.10 16.18 -6.89
N THR A 129 -8.07 17.08 -6.71
CA THR A 129 -9.45 16.71 -6.33
C THR A 129 -10.45 17.05 -7.43
N TRP A 130 -11.52 16.27 -7.47
CA TRP A 130 -12.65 16.51 -8.36
C TRP A 130 -13.55 17.60 -7.75
N GLN A 131 -13.68 18.73 -8.45
CA GLN A 131 -14.50 19.85 -8.00
C GLN A 131 -15.94 19.74 -8.52
N ARG A 132 -16.85 20.46 -7.86
CA ARG A 132 -18.30 20.43 -8.11
C ARG A 132 -18.67 20.92 -9.51
N ASP A 133 -17.81 21.70 -10.15
CA ASP A 133 -17.94 22.18 -11.52
C ASP A 133 -17.46 21.16 -12.57
N ARG A 134 -17.12 19.93 -12.15
CA ARG A 134 -16.61 18.84 -13.00
C ARG A 134 -15.22 19.14 -13.58
N THR A 135 -14.45 20.00 -12.92
CA THR A 135 -13.04 20.20 -13.23
C THR A 135 -12.17 19.53 -12.17
N TRP A 136 -11.03 18.99 -12.58
CA TRP A 136 -10.01 18.54 -11.65
C TRP A 136 -9.17 19.75 -11.24
N CYS A 137 -9.06 20.02 -9.95
CA CYS A 137 -8.25 21.11 -9.42
C CYS A 137 -7.18 20.58 -8.49
N ASP A 138 -5.99 21.19 -8.60
CA ASP A 138 -4.92 21.01 -7.64
C ASP A 138 -5.34 21.66 -6.30
N THR A 139 -5.51 20.86 -5.27
CA THR A 139 -5.97 21.31 -3.94
C THR A 139 -4.78 21.94 -3.23
N GLY A 140 -4.51 23.18 -3.61
CA GLY A 140 -3.40 24.00 -3.11
C GLY A 140 -3.25 25.34 -3.84
N LEU A 141 -3.93 25.54 -4.97
CA LEU A 141 -3.94 26.80 -5.70
C LEU A 141 -5.23 27.58 -5.43
N ALA A 142 -5.26 28.33 -4.32
CA ALA A 142 -6.28 29.35 -4.12
C ALA A 142 -5.99 30.56 -5.02
N ILE A 143 -6.65 30.66 -6.18
CA ILE A 143 -6.56 31.85 -7.03
C ILE A 143 -7.31 33.00 -6.33
N ARG A 144 -6.59 33.92 -5.68
CA ARG A 144 -7.18 35.15 -5.14
C ARG A 144 -7.03 36.28 -6.16
N LYS A 145 -8.14 36.78 -6.71
CA LYS A 145 -8.14 37.98 -7.55
C LYS A 145 -7.90 39.24 -6.69
N ARG A 146 -6.88 40.03 -7.03
CA ARG A 146 -6.73 41.42 -6.57
C ARG A 146 -6.66 42.37 -7.77
N LYS A 147 -6.88 43.67 -7.54
CA LYS A 147 -7.02 44.75 -8.55
C LYS A 147 -5.85 44.90 -9.56
N ARG A 148 -4.73 44.17 -9.44
CA ARG A 148 -3.54 44.31 -10.31
C ARG A 148 -2.99 42.95 -10.82
N GLY A 149 -3.88 42.03 -11.17
CA GLY A 149 -3.51 40.78 -11.85
C GLY A 149 -3.54 39.55 -10.97
N GLU A 150 -3.65 38.40 -11.63
CA GLU A 150 -3.72 37.07 -11.01
C GLU A 150 -2.34 36.65 -10.53
N VAL A 151 -2.17 36.54 -9.21
CA VAL A 151 -0.94 36.02 -8.60
C VAL A 151 -1.18 34.57 -8.21
N LYS A 152 -0.41 33.65 -8.80
CA LYS A 152 -0.34 32.26 -8.36
C LYS A 152 0.43 32.21 -7.05
N VAL A 153 -0.27 32.05 -5.94
CA VAL A 153 0.33 31.83 -4.62
C VAL A 153 0.24 30.34 -4.33
N GLN A 154 1.40 29.70 -4.16
CA GLN A 154 1.51 28.32 -3.69
C GLN A 154 1.36 28.37 -2.16
N ASP A 155 0.29 27.79 -1.63
CA ASP A 155 0.08 27.69 -0.18
C ASP A 155 0.90 26.51 0.35
N PRO A 156 1.91 26.71 1.23
CA PRO A 156 2.78 25.62 1.70
C PRO A 156 2.16 24.78 2.84
N ASP A 157 0.90 25.01 3.21
CA ASP A 157 0.29 24.41 4.40
C ASP A 157 -0.79 23.36 4.08
N ALA A 158 -0.36 22.21 3.54
CA ALA A 158 -1.21 21.01 3.42
C ALA A 158 -0.64 19.79 4.18
N SER A 159 0.37 20.01 5.02
CA SER A 159 0.94 18.97 5.89
C SER A 159 0.53 19.15 7.36
N ALA A 160 -0.72 19.49 7.66
CA ALA A 160 -1.21 19.36 9.03
C ALA A 160 -2.74 19.32 9.10
N LYS A 161 -3.30 18.10 9.19
CA LYS A 161 -4.18 17.74 10.32
C LYS A 161 -4.48 16.24 10.30
N LYS A 162 -3.68 15.51 11.09
CA LYS A 162 -4.20 14.39 11.89
C LYS A 162 -5.00 14.99 13.04
N GLY A 163 -6.20 14.49 13.24
CA GLY A 163 -7.06 14.68 14.41
C GLY A 163 -8.06 13.55 14.43
#